data_AF-A0A853JFC6-F1
#
_entry.id   AF-A0A853JFC6-F1
#
_cell.length_a   1.000
_cell.length_b   1.000
_cell.length_c   1.000
_cell.angle_alpha   90.00
_cell.angle_beta   90.00
_cell.angle_gamma   90.00
#
_symmetry.space_group_name_H-M   'P 1'
#
loop_
_entity.id
_entity.type
_entity.pdbx_description
1 polymer ?
#
loop_
_entity_poly.entity_id
_entity_poly.type
_entity_poly.pdbx_seq_one_letter_code
_entity_poly.pdbx_strand_id
1 'polypeptide(L)'
;MFAKKPIALEPGAIAKALAIALLSGSLLAACAPAEDDTGVAADQPASAPAPAATEDAARAGAAPEPAAAGGTVGGDGSEIQLDPLTEPDVADADLAGELACSFSTGDARPILHATGVVASDDPAQGIVKVSGYVEPVRAPGGFDGMTKDPTFTGQGKTIRIVETGDAIGGGESPPRPATLTYQRADGASRTFEGRWQCGP
;
A
#
# COMPACT_ATOMS: atom_id res chain seq x y z
N MET A 1 33.01 30.35 -38.46
CA MET A 1 32.23 31.48 -37.91
C MET A 1 30.78 31.26 -38.28
N PHE A 2 29.97 30.70 -37.37
CA PHE A 2 28.51 30.63 -37.52
C PHE A 2 27.89 31.19 -36.25
N ALA A 3 27.10 32.25 -36.43
CA ALA A 3 26.60 33.11 -35.38
C ALA A 3 25.47 32.47 -34.57
N LYS A 4 25.60 32.57 -33.25
CA LYS A 4 24.59 32.24 -32.24
C LYS A 4 23.47 33.29 -32.32
N LYS A 5 22.23 32.90 -32.61
CA LYS A 5 21.04 33.77 -32.44
C LYS A 5 20.49 33.57 -31.02
N PRO A 6 20.37 34.62 -30.19
CA PRO A 6 19.64 34.53 -28.94
C PRO A 6 18.13 34.62 -29.20
N ILE A 7 17.36 33.70 -28.62
CA ILE A 7 15.90 33.79 -28.52
C ILE A 7 15.60 34.61 -27.27
N ALA A 8 15.00 35.78 -27.45
CA ALA A 8 14.43 36.58 -26.38
C ALA A 8 13.02 36.05 -26.07
N LEU A 9 12.74 35.72 -24.81
CA LEU A 9 11.37 35.55 -24.31
C LEU A 9 10.94 36.87 -23.66
N GLU A 10 9.83 37.44 -24.14
CA GLU A 10 9.14 38.54 -23.48
C GLU A 10 8.16 38.03 -22.41
N PRO A 11 8.03 38.71 -21.26
CA PRO A 11 7.08 38.36 -20.21
C PRO A 11 5.70 38.99 -20.49
N GLY A 12 4.73 38.13 -20.84
CA GLY A 12 3.32 38.49 -20.94
C GLY A 12 2.60 38.30 -19.60
N ALA A 13 2.35 39.40 -18.89
CA ALA A 13 1.41 39.49 -17.78
C ALA A 13 -0.05 39.58 -18.30
N ILE A 14 -1.02 39.58 -17.36
CA ILE A 14 -2.48 39.84 -17.51
C ILE A 14 -3.28 38.51 -17.61
N ALA A 15 -4.31 38.18 -16.82
CA ALA A 15 -5.26 38.99 -16.06
C ALA A 15 -5.87 38.23 -14.87
N LYS A 16 -6.35 39.02 -13.90
CA LYS A 16 -7.27 38.66 -12.81
C LYS A 16 -8.68 38.31 -13.32
N ALA A 17 -9.35 37.40 -12.63
CA ALA A 17 -10.81 37.41 -12.39
C ALA A 17 -11.06 36.63 -11.07
N LEU A 18 -11.59 37.25 -10.00
CA LEU A 18 -13.03 37.29 -9.62
C LEU A 18 -13.70 35.89 -9.63
N ALA A 19 -14.49 35.43 -8.67
CA ALA A 19 -15.03 35.95 -7.41
C ALA A 19 -15.83 34.81 -6.72
N ILE A 20 -15.92 34.85 -5.39
CA ILE A 20 -17.10 34.57 -4.53
C ILE A 20 -17.93 33.30 -4.80
N ALA A 21 -18.02 32.41 -3.80
CA ALA A 21 -19.31 31.92 -3.27
C ALA A 21 -19.15 31.26 -1.88
N LEU A 22 -19.97 31.74 -0.95
CA LEU A 22 -20.29 31.16 0.36
C LEU A 22 -20.94 29.78 0.21
N LEU A 23 -20.85 28.91 1.22
CA LEU A 23 -22.01 28.31 1.88
C LEU A 23 -21.61 27.41 3.06
N SER A 24 -22.21 27.73 4.19
CA SER A 24 -22.14 27.09 5.49
C SER A 24 -22.68 25.67 5.50
N GLY A 25 -22.16 24.83 6.41
CA GLY A 25 -22.90 23.68 6.91
C GLY A 25 -22.03 22.64 7.59
N SER A 26 -22.21 22.47 8.89
CA SER A 26 -22.20 21.17 9.57
C SER A 26 -22.72 21.32 11.00
N LEU A 27 -23.87 20.72 11.25
CA LEU A 27 -24.48 20.57 12.56
C LEU A 27 -23.69 19.58 13.41
N LEU A 28 -23.47 19.94 14.68
CA LEU A 28 -23.10 19.01 15.75
C LEU A 28 -24.38 18.37 16.32
N ALA A 29 -24.45 17.05 16.36
CA ALA A 29 -25.19 16.31 17.38
C ALA A 29 -24.71 14.85 17.43
N ALA A 30 -23.91 14.56 18.45
CA ALA A 30 -23.51 13.24 18.87
C ALA A 30 -24.67 12.54 19.60
N CYS A 31 -24.83 11.23 19.40
CA CYS A 31 -25.51 10.36 20.36
C CYS A 31 -24.75 9.03 20.46
N ALA A 32 -24.28 8.78 21.67
CA ALA A 32 -23.61 7.56 22.11
C ALA A 32 -24.61 6.40 22.28
N PRO A 33 -24.14 5.14 22.30
CA PRO A 33 -24.96 4.01 22.73
C PRO A 33 -25.16 4.03 24.24
N ALA A 34 -26.37 3.68 24.69
CA ALA A 34 -26.65 3.33 26.07
C ALA A 34 -26.52 1.81 26.24
N GLU A 35 -25.69 1.41 27.20
CA GLU A 35 -25.52 0.05 27.70
C GLU A 35 -26.79 -0.41 28.43
N ASP A 36 -27.21 -1.65 28.20
CA ASP A 36 -28.20 -2.33 29.03
C ASP A 36 -27.49 -3.41 29.87
N ASP A 37 -27.55 -3.16 31.17
CA ASP A 37 -27.08 -3.94 32.28
C ASP A 37 -28.20 -4.89 32.71
N THR A 38 -27.95 -6.19 32.85
CA THR A 38 -28.58 -6.97 33.93
C THR A 38 -27.92 -8.34 34.07
N GLY A 39 -27.35 -8.54 35.26
CA GLY A 39 -26.64 -9.76 35.65
C GLY A 39 -27.54 -10.89 36.13
N VAL A 40 -26.90 -11.97 36.59
CA VAL A 40 -27.39 -12.84 37.67
C VAL A 40 -26.21 -13.39 38.46
N ALA A 41 -26.46 -13.46 39.77
CA ALA A 41 -25.59 -13.74 40.88
C ALA A 41 -24.97 -15.16 40.98
N ALA A 42 -23.80 -15.18 41.61
CA ALA A 42 -23.27 -16.09 42.64
C ALA A 42 -23.67 -17.58 42.67
N ASP A 43 -22.66 -18.47 42.71
CA ASP A 43 -22.47 -19.45 43.80
C ASP A 43 -21.03 -20.03 43.78
N GLN A 44 -20.41 -20.16 44.96
CA GLN A 44 -19.19 -20.94 45.30
C GLN A 44 -19.61 -21.91 46.42
N PRO A 45 -18.97 -23.10 46.70
CA PRO A 45 -17.51 -23.28 46.80
C PRO A 45 -16.89 -24.73 46.64
N ALA A 46 -15.55 -24.79 46.79
CA ALA A 46 -14.70 -25.82 47.47
C ALA A 46 -14.24 -27.16 46.80
N SER A 47 -12.95 -27.15 46.38
CA SER A 47 -11.78 -28.05 46.66
C SER A 47 -11.74 -29.59 46.52
N ALA A 48 -10.83 -30.02 45.60
CA ALA A 48 -9.75 -31.05 45.66
C ALA A 48 -10.06 -32.57 45.54
N PRO A 49 -9.10 -33.48 45.16
CA PRO A 49 -7.80 -33.36 44.45
C PRO A 49 -7.67 -34.30 43.20
N ALA A 50 -6.48 -34.29 42.58
CA ALA A 50 -6.08 -34.94 41.32
C ALA A 50 -6.03 -36.48 41.29
N PRO A 51 -5.96 -37.07 40.08
CA PRO A 51 -4.95 -38.10 39.80
C PRO A 51 -4.07 -37.74 38.59
N ALA A 52 -2.82 -38.17 38.68
CA ALA A 52 -1.85 -38.16 37.59
C ALA A 52 -2.22 -39.21 36.53
N ALA A 53 -2.16 -38.82 35.26
CA ALA A 53 -1.98 -39.75 34.14
C ALA A 53 -1.03 -39.10 33.13
N THR A 54 -0.05 -39.90 32.76
CA THR A 54 1.12 -39.66 31.93
C THR A 54 0.80 -39.55 30.44
N GLU A 55 1.66 -38.78 29.76
CA GLU A 55 2.18 -38.98 28.41
C GLU A 55 1.30 -38.71 27.17
N ASP A 56 1.80 -37.71 26.43
CA ASP A 56 2.14 -37.82 25.01
C ASP A 56 1.00 -38.05 24.01
N ALA A 57 0.43 -36.95 23.53
CA ALA A 57 0.06 -36.80 22.12
C ALA A 57 -0.43 -35.38 21.88
N ALA A 58 0.44 -34.56 21.30
CA ALA A 58 0.11 -33.58 20.26
C ALA A 58 1.19 -32.50 20.29
N ARG A 59 2.33 -32.82 19.66
CA ARG A 59 3.04 -31.79 18.91
C ARG A 59 2.11 -31.40 17.76
N ALA A 60 1.11 -30.58 18.08
CA ALA A 60 0.36 -29.84 17.09
C ALA A 60 1.42 -29.11 16.29
N GLY A 61 1.58 -29.50 15.02
CA GLY A 61 2.43 -28.81 14.09
C GLY A 61 2.03 -27.35 14.18
N ALA A 62 2.92 -26.52 14.68
CA ALA A 62 2.80 -25.09 14.51
C ALA A 62 2.54 -24.89 13.02
N ALA A 63 1.38 -24.32 12.69
CA ALA A 63 1.17 -23.77 11.36
C ALA A 63 2.44 -22.99 11.00
N PRO A 64 2.98 -23.13 9.78
CA PRO A 64 4.18 -22.40 9.42
C PRO A 64 3.93 -20.93 9.77
N GLU A 65 4.78 -20.37 10.64
CA GLU A 65 4.89 -18.92 10.76
C GLU A 65 4.97 -18.36 9.33
N PRO A 66 4.25 -17.27 9.01
CA PRO A 66 4.42 -16.60 7.72
C PRO A 66 5.92 -16.44 7.49
N ALA A 67 6.42 -16.97 6.38
CA ALA A 67 7.83 -16.92 6.07
C ALA A 67 8.24 -15.46 6.15
N ALA A 68 9.15 -15.13 7.08
CA ALA A 68 9.69 -13.79 7.19
C ALA A 68 10.13 -13.36 5.79
N ALA A 69 9.60 -12.22 5.32
CA ALA A 69 9.95 -11.61 4.05
C ALA A 69 11.46 -11.72 3.86
N GLY A 70 11.87 -12.45 2.82
CA GLY A 70 13.25 -12.87 2.63
C GLY A 70 14.22 -11.69 2.71
N GLY A 71 15.44 -11.97 3.16
CA GLY A 71 16.52 -10.98 3.11
C GLY A 71 16.80 -10.55 1.66
N THR A 72 17.61 -9.50 1.51
CA THR A 72 18.08 -9.10 0.19
C THR A 72 19.03 -10.14 -0.38
N VAL A 73 18.86 -10.48 -1.65
CA VAL A 73 19.70 -11.45 -2.38
C VAL A 73 20.36 -10.74 -3.55
N GLY A 74 21.67 -10.96 -3.74
CA GLY A 74 22.43 -10.41 -4.87
C GLY A 74 22.91 -8.96 -4.67
N GLY A 75 23.39 -8.37 -5.77
CA GLY A 75 23.94 -7.01 -5.79
C GLY A 75 25.19 -6.82 -4.93
N ASP A 76 25.31 -5.63 -4.35
CA ASP A 76 26.41 -5.22 -3.46
C ASP A 76 26.30 -5.73 -2.01
N GLY A 77 25.23 -6.46 -1.68
CA GLY A 77 24.96 -6.95 -0.33
C GLY A 77 24.28 -5.93 0.60
N SER A 78 24.02 -4.70 0.14
CA SER A 78 23.23 -3.72 0.89
C SER A 78 21.76 -4.12 0.97
N GLU A 79 21.13 -3.91 2.12
CA GLU A 79 19.71 -4.23 2.31
C GLU A 79 18.79 -3.38 1.41
N ILE A 80 17.82 -4.02 0.78
CA ILE A 80 16.62 -3.41 0.21
C ILE A 80 15.61 -3.24 1.34
N GLN A 81 15.40 -1.99 1.75
CA GLN A 81 14.38 -1.62 2.73
C GLN A 81 13.29 -0.80 2.03
N LEU A 82 12.05 -1.29 2.12
CA LEU A 82 10.86 -0.56 1.68
C LEU A 82 10.08 -0.11 2.91
N ASP A 83 9.79 1.18 2.98
CA ASP A 83 9.14 1.80 4.13
C ASP A 83 7.66 2.09 3.83
N PRO A 84 6.79 2.13 4.86
CA PRO A 84 5.41 2.57 4.67
C PRO A 84 5.34 4.02 4.22
N LEU A 85 4.54 4.28 3.19
CA LEU A 85 4.20 5.62 2.72
C LEU A 85 3.39 6.35 3.79
N THR A 86 3.62 7.65 3.89
CA THR A 86 2.84 8.58 4.72
C THR A 86 1.85 9.34 3.86
N GLU A 87 0.84 9.97 4.46
CA GLU A 87 -0.12 10.79 3.70
C GLU A 87 0.56 11.95 2.95
N PRO A 88 1.55 12.67 3.53
CA PRO A 88 2.33 13.66 2.78
C PRO A 88 3.08 13.06 1.60
N ASP A 89 3.68 11.87 1.74
CA ASP A 89 4.39 11.22 0.62
C ASP A 89 3.46 11.02 -0.60
N VAL A 90 2.21 10.64 -0.36
CA VAL A 90 1.20 10.42 -1.40
C VAL A 90 0.68 11.75 -1.98
N ALA A 91 0.39 12.72 -1.12
CA ALA A 91 -0.11 14.02 -1.54
C ALA A 91 0.92 14.82 -2.35
N ASP A 92 2.18 14.84 -1.91
CA ASP A 92 3.26 15.58 -2.56
C ASP A 92 3.70 14.96 -3.90
N ALA A 93 3.35 13.69 -4.13
CA ALA A 93 3.66 13.00 -5.37
C ALA A 93 2.81 13.46 -6.57
N ASP A 94 1.71 14.18 -6.33
CA ASP A 94 0.81 14.73 -7.35
C ASP A 94 0.46 13.72 -8.46
N LEU A 95 0.12 12.49 -8.01
CA LEU A 95 -0.13 11.38 -8.92
C LEU A 95 -1.43 11.61 -9.71
N ALA A 96 -1.34 11.52 -11.04
CA ALA A 96 -2.50 11.61 -11.90
C ALA A 96 -3.21 10.25 -12.01
N GLY A 97 -4.55 10.25 -11.99
CA GLY A 97 -5.36 9.05 -12.20
C GLY A 97 -6.73 9.19 -11.56
N GLU A 98 -7.59 8.22 -11.85
CA GLU A 98 -8.97 8.16 -11.33
C GLU A 98 -9.10 7.16 -10.21
N LEU A 99 -8.41 6.02 -10.33
CA LEU A 99 -8.45 4.92 -9.38
C LEU A 99 -7.02 4.54 -8.96
N ALA A 100 -6.92 3.94 -7.78
CA ALA A 100 -5.65 3.60 -7.18
C ALA A 100 -5.49 2.10 -6.96
N CYS A 101 -4.25 1.66 -6.97
CA CYS A 101 -3.85 0.38 -6.42
C CYS A 101 -2.75 0.58 -5.37
N SER A 102 -2.75 -0.25 -4.34
CA SER A 102 -1.76 -0.20 -3.28
C SER A 102 -1.33 -1.56 -2.80
N PHE A 103 -0.05 -1.65 -2.40
CA PHE A 103 0.51 -2.85 -1.78
C PHE A 103 0.89 -2.56 -0.33
N SER A 104 0.38 -3.38 0.60
CA SER A 104 0.68 -3.28 2.03
C SER A 104 1.18 -4.60 2.59
N THR A 105 2.14 -4.53 3.51
CA THR A 105 2.61 -5.68 4.30
C THR A 105 1.86 -5.73 5.63
N GLY A 106 1.15 -6.82 5.93
CA GLY A 106 0.29 -6.89 7.11
C GLY A 106 -0.74 -5.76 7.14
N ASP A 107 -1.07 -5.23 8.33
CA ASP A 107 -2.02 -4.13 8.54
C ASP A 107 -1.36 -2.73 8.52
N ALA A 108 -0.14 -2.62 7.99
CA ALA A 108 0.57 -1.34 7.87
C ALA A 108 0.03 -0.47 6.72
N ARG A 109 0.44 0.80 6.71
CA ARG A 109 0.29 1.69 5.55
C ARG A 109 0.99 1.10 4.31
N PRO A 110 0.53 1.43 3.09
CA PRO A 110 1.08 0.86 1.87
C PRO A 110 2.55 1.24 1.67
N ILE A 111 3.34 0.32 1.13
CA ILE A 111 4.74 0.55 0.73
C ILE A 111 4.86 0.92 -0.76
N LEU A 112 3.82 0.65 -1.55
CA LEU A 112 3.64 1.06 -2.94
C LEU A 112 2.22 1.62 -3.08
N HIS A 113 2.10 2.78 -3.70
CA HIS A 113 0.82 3.38 -4.08
C HIS A 113 0.91 3.86 -5.53
N ALA A 114 -0.10 3.54 -6.34
CA ALA A 114 -0.13 3.89 -7.74
C ALA A 114 -1.54 4.25 -8.19
N THR A 115 -1.64 5.17 -9.14
CA THR A 115 -2.89 5.66 -9.73
C THR A 115 -2.86 5.48 -11.25
N GLY A 116 -4.03 5.31 -11.83
CA GLY A 116 -4.19 5.21 -13.27
C GLY A 116 -5.57 5.69 -13.72
N VAL A 117 -5.67 6.01 -15.01
CA VAL A 117 -6.95 6.33 -15.67
C VAL A 117 -7.57 5.02 -16.16
N VAL A 118 -8.88 4.86 -15.99
CA VAL A 118 -9.62 3.69 -16.45
C VAL A 118 -9.68 3.66 -17.97
N ALA A 119 -9.51 2.49 -18.59
CA ALA A 119 -9.54 2.28 -20.03
C ALA A 119 -8.55 3.16 -20.81
N SER A 120 -7.39 3.47 -20.21
CA SER A 120 -6.33 4.26 -20.84
C SER A 120 -5.08 3.44 -21.12
N ASP A 121 -4.40 3.73 -22.23
CA ASP A 121 -3.07 3.20 -22.54
C ASP A 121 -1.94 4.04 -21.92
N ASP A 122 -2.26 5.23 -21.39
CA ASP A 122 -1.27 6.06 -20.71
C ASP A 122 -0.69 5.32 -19.50
N PRO A 123 0.62 5.48 -19.20
CA PRO A 123 1.22 4.79 -18.07
C PRO A 123 0.57 5.21 -16.74
N ALA A 124 0.21 4.23 -15.93
CA ALA A 124 -0.07 4.45 -14.51
C ALA A 124 1.18 5.01 -13.82
N GLN A 125 0.95 5.85 -12.82
CA GLN A 125 1.97 6.52 -12.04
C GLN A 125 1.94 5.99 -10.62
N GLY A 126 3.08 5.85 -9.98
CA GLY A 126 3.11 5.44 -8.58
C GLY A 126 4.37 5.87 -7.87
N ILE A 127 4.37 5.59 -6.57
CA ILE A 127 5.47 5.86 -5.67
C ILE A 127 5.74 4.65 -4.78
N VAL A 128 7.01 4.44 -4.49
CA VAL A 128 7.51 3.50 -3.48
C VAL A 128 8.43 4.27 -2.55
N LYS A 129 8.45 3.93 -1.26
CA LYS A 129 9.43 4.52 -0.33
C LYS A 129 10.57 3.55 -0.08
N VAL A 130 11.79 3.95 -0.44
CA VAL A 130 12.99 3.12 -0.35
C VAL A 130 13.97 3.80 0.60
N SER A 131 14.28 3.14 1.71
CA SER A 131 15.19 3.64 2.75
C SER A 131 14.95 5.12 3.12
N GLY A 132 13.68 5.49 3.32
CA GLY A 132 13.24 6.83 3.68
C GLY A 132 12.94 7.78 2.51
N TYR A 133 13.27 7.44 1.27
CA TYR A 133 13.09 8.30 0.10
C TYR A 133 11.91 7.85 -0.76
N VAL A 134 11.04 8.79 -1.14
CA VAL A 134 9.95 8.53 -2.08
C VAL A 134 10.50 8.52 -3.50
N GLU A 135 10.30 7.41 -4.20
CA GLU A 135 10.76 7.24 -5.56
C GLU A 135 9.59 6.99 -6.52
N PRO A 136 9.53 7.69 -7.67
CA PRO A 136 8.49 7.48 -8.66
C PRO A 136 8.72 6.21 -9.47
N VAL A 137 7.62 5.55 -9.81
CA VAL A 137 7.57 4.37 -10.68
C VAL A 137 6.39 4.48 -11.65
N ARG A 138 6.42 3.71 -12.75
CA ARG A 138 5.35 3.65 -13.75
C ARG A 138 5.08 2.23 -14.22
N ALA A 139 3.81 1.95 -14.54
CA ALA A 139 3.38 0.71 -15.18
C ALA A 139 2.56 1.04 -16.45
N PRO A 140 2.60 0.21 -17.50
CA PRO A 140 1.79 0.44 -18.70
C PRO A 140 0.29 0.18 -18.45
N GLY A 141 -0.57 0.79 -19.28
CA GLY A 141 -1.99 0.40 -19.40
C GLY A 141 -2.94 1.00 -18.37
N GLY A 142 -2.67 2.21 -17.86
CA GLY A 142 -3.57 2.91 -16.96
C GLY A 142 -3.95 2.09 -15.72
N PHE A 143 -5.17 2.28 -15.22
CA PHE A 143 -5.68 1.52 -14.07
C PHE A 143 -5.83 0.02 -14.39
N ASP A 144 -6.35 -0.32 -15.58
CA ASP A 144 -6.59 -1.71 -15.95
C ASP A 144 -5.30 -2.54 -15.96
N GLY A 145 -4.20 -1.95 -16.41
CA GLY A 145 -2.86 -2.53 -16.39
C GLY A 145 -2.31 -2.79 -14.99
N MET A 146 -2.84 -2.13 -13.96
CA MET A 146 -2.47 -2.36 -12.56
C MET A 146 -3.24 -3.50 -11.89
N THR A 147 -4.37 -3.94 -12.45
CA THR A 147 -5.29 -4.85 -11.76
C THR A 147 -4.85 -6.31 -11.74
N LYS A 148 -3.88 -6.72 -12.58
CA LYS A 148 -3.42 -8.11 -12.69
C LYS A 148 -1.92 -8.20 -12.85
N ASP A 149 -1.23 -8.52 -11.76
CA ASP A 149 0.22 -8.74 -11.69
C ASP A 149 1.08 -7.65 -12.39
N PRO A 150 0.88 -6.36 -12.07
CA PRO A 150 1.60 -5.29 -12.74
C PRO A 150 3.11 -5.35 -12.50
N THR A 151 3.84 -4.81 -13.47
CA THR A 151 5.26 -4.50 -13.34
C THR A 151 5.47 -3.00 -13.43
N PHE A 152 5.95 -2.41 -12.34
CA PHE A 152 6.35 -1.02 -12.29
C PHE A 152 7.85 -0.88 -12.52
N THR A 153 8.25 0.20 -13.19
CA THR A 153 9.65 0.54 -13.43
C THR A 153 9.93 1.99 -13.06
N GLY A 154 11.13 2.27 -12.57
CA GLY A 154 11.63 3.61 -12.25
C GLY A 154 13.16 3.59 -12.26
N GLN A 155 13.81 4.73 -12.00
CA GLN A 155 15.27 4.91 -11.95
C GLN A 155 16.04 3.64 -11.47
N GLY A 156 16.47 2.78 -12.40
CA GLY A 156 17.20 1.53 -12.11
C GLY A 156 16.48 0.50 -11.24
N LYS A 157 15.15 0.53 -11.14
CA LYS A 157 14.34 -0.36 -10.28
C LYS A 157 13.18 -0.98 -11.04
N THR A 158 12.87 -2.23 -10.70
CA THR A 158 11.70 -2.96 -11.18
C THR A 158 10.94 -3.49 -9.97
N ILE A 159 9.62 -3.32 -9.97
CA ILE A 159 8.72 -3.83 -8.94
C ILE A 159 7.69 -4.71 -9.63
N ARG A 160 7.61 -5.97 -9.24
CA ARG A 160 6.59 -6.91 -9.76
C ARG A 160 5.62 -7.28 -8.65
N ILE A 161 4.34 -7.07 -8.91
CA ILE A 161 3.26 -7.58 -8.06
C ILE A 161 2.78 -8.91 -8.63
N VAL A 162 2.50 -9.87 -7.76
CA VAL A 162 1.88 -11.15 -8.14
C VAL A 162 0.83 -11.52 -7.12
N GLU A 163 -0.43 -11.65 -7.53
CA GLU A 163 -1.49 -12.23 -6.69
C GLU A 163 -1.19 -13.69 -6.38
N THR A 164 -1.40 -14.10 -5.13
CA THR A 164 -1.03 -15.43 -4.61
C THR A 164 -2.21 -16.22 -4.08
N GLY A 165 -3.41 -15.62 -4.04
CA GLY A 165 -4.61 -16.28 -3.54
C GLY A 165 -5.88 -15.49 -3.79
N ASP A 166 -6.99 -16.02 -3.29
CA ASP A 166 -8.31 -15.42 -3.42
C ASP A 166 -8.44 -14.13 -2.62
N ALA A 167 -9.41 -13.30 -3.02
CA ALA A 167 -9.72 -12.07 -2.31
C ALA A 167 -10.11 -12.32 -0.83
N ILE A 168 -9.65 -11.42 0.04
CA ILE A 168 -9.93 -11.43 1.47
C ILE A 168 -11.05 -10.44 1.76
N GLY A 169 -12.15 -10.92 2.34
CA GLY A 169 -13.31 -10.08 2.68
C GLY A 169 -14.26 -9.90 1.51
N GLY A 170 -14.94 -8.76 1.45
CA GLY A 170 -15.94 -8.44 0.42
C GLY A 170 -15.90 -6.97 0.01
N GLY A 171 -16.88 -6.54 -0.77
CA GLY A 171 -16.94 -5.20 -1.37
C GLY A 171 -16.55 -5.21 -2.84
N GLU A 172 -16.49 -4.02 -3.45
CA GLU A 172 -16.17 -3.84 -4.87
C GLU A 172 -14.68 -4.13 -5.16
N SER A 173 -13.82 -3.78 -4.21
CA SER A 173 -12.36 -3.84 -4.33
C SER A 173 -11.73 -4.54 -3.13
N PRO A 174 -12.03 -5.83 -2.89
CA PRO A 174 -11.46 -6.55 -1.76
C PRO A 174 -9.96 -6.74 -1.94
N PRO A 175 -9.15 -6.61 -0.87
CA PRO A 175 -7.72 -6.87 -0.94
C PRO A 175 -7.43 -8.33 -1.27
N ARG A 176 -6.35 -8.58 -2.02
CA ARG A 176 -5.92 -9.91 -2.45
C ARG A 176 -4.52 -10.23 -1.91
N PRO A 177 -4.26 -11.44 -1.39
CA PRO A 177 -2.91 -11.86 -1.04
C PRO A 177 -1.98 -11.72 -2.24
N ALA A 178 -0.82 -11.11 -2.06
CA ALA A 178 0.11 -10.88 -3.15
C ALA A 178 1.57 -10.83 -2.65
N THR A 179 2.50 -10.97 -3.59
CA THR A 179 3.92 -10.69 -3.36
C THR A 179 4.34 -9.45 -4.14
N LEU A 180 5.21 -8.65 -3.54
CA LEU A 180 5.93 -7.56 -4.19
C LEU A 180 7.40 -7.97 -4.29
N THR A 181 7.92 -8.10 -5.50
CA THR A 181 9.34 -8.33 -5.73
C THR A 181 9.98 -7.03 -6.22
N TYR A 182 10.88 -6.48 -5.42
CA TYR A 182 11.69 -5.31 -5.75
C TYR A 182 13.04 -5.79 -6.29
N GLN A 183 13.48 -5.20 -7.40
CA GLN A 183 14.75 -5.50 -8.05
C GLN A 183 15.48 -4.19 -8.35
N ARG A 184 16.76 -4.13 -7.98
CA ARG A 184 17.68 -3.04 -8.33
C ARG A 184 18.48 -3.37 -9.59
N ALA A 185 19.03 -2.35 -10.22
CA ALA A 185 19.87 -2.46 -11.41
C ALA A 185 21.18 -3.24 -11.19
N ASP A 186 21.67 -3.33 -9.95
CA ASP A 186 22.84 -4.13 -9.61
C ASP A 186 22.53 -5.63 -9.41
N GLY A 187 21.27 -6.03 -9.63
CA GLY A 187 20.82 -7.41 -9.49
C GLY A 187 20.41 -7.78 -8.07
N ALA A 188 20.44 -6.85 -7.10
CA ALA A 188 19.85 -7.10 -5.79
C ALA A 188 18.33 -7.25 -5.92
N SER A 189 17.74 -8.20 -5.20
CA SER A 189 16.31 -8.38 -5.14
C SER A 189 15.83 -8.75 -3.74
N ARG A 190 14.60 -8.35 -3.43
CA ARG A 190 13.88 -8.74 -2.22
C ARG A 190 12.40 -8.92 -2.52
N THR A 191 11.79 -9.94 -1.91
CA THR A 191 10.36 -10.22 -2.01
C THR A 191 9.68 -9.97 -0.68
N PHE A 192 8.55 -9.27 -0.74
CA PHE A 192 7.69 -8.94 0.39
C PHE A 192 6.35 -9.65 0.20
N GLU A 193 5.86 -10.31 1.25
CA GLU A 193 4.50 -10.83 1.29
C GLU A 193 3.54 -9.76 1.80
N GLY A 194 2.35 -9.70 1.22
CA GLY A 194 1.40 -8.66 1.56
C GLY A 194 0.07 -8.80 0.84
N ARG A 195 -0.59 -7.66 0.65
CA ARG A 195 -1.90 -7.56 0.01
C ARG A 195 -1.85 -6.52 -1.09
N TRP A 196 -2.42 -6.86 -2.24
CA TRP A 196 -2.68 -5.95 -3.35
C TRP A 196 -4.15 -5.58 -3.37
N GLN A 197 -4.46 -4.29 -3.44
CA GLN A 197 -5.84 -3.79 -3.47
C GLN A 197 -5.96 -2.68 -4.50
N CYS A 198 -6.93 -2.80 -5.40
CA CYS A 198 -7.22 -1.83 -6.47
C CYS A 198 -8.67 -1.37 -6.38
N GLY A 199 -8.91 -0.07 -6.30
CA GLY A 199 -10.26 0.49 -6.13
C GLY A 199 -10.29 2.02 -6.05
N PRO A 200 -11.48 2.58 -5.79
CA PRO A 200 -11.67 4.00 -5.53
C PRO A 200 -11.11 4.43 -4.16
#